data_AF-A0A625Y2Y0-F1
#
_entry.id   AF-A0A625Y2Y0-F1
#
_cell.length_a   1.000
_cell.length_b   1.000
_cell.length_c   1.000
_cell.angle_alpha   90.00
_cell.angle_beta   90.00
_cell.angle_gamma   90.00
#
_symmetry.space_group_name_H-M   'P 1'
#
loop_
_entity.id
_entity.type
_entity.pdbx_description
1 polymer ?
#
loop_
_entity_poly.entity_id
_entity_poly.type
_entity_poly.pdbx_seq_one_letter_code
_entity_poly.pdbx_strand_id
1 'polypeptide(L)'
;MDTSLAHKNARLRALLQTQQDTIRQMAEYNRLLSQRVAAYASEINRLKALVTKQQRMQFGKSSEKPRAKTERQIQEAQERISALQEEMAETPGEQYAPAQPSALRQSSSRKPLPASLPRETRVIRPEEECCPACGGELRILGNYVSEQLELISSAFKVIETQRPQLACCRCDHIVQAPEPSKSIARSYAGAGLLAHIVTRKYADHLPLYRQSEIYRRQGVELSRATLRRWTGAVAELLEPLYGVLRQYVLMPGKVHADDIPVLVRDPGSGKPRSARLWVYVR
;
A
#
# COMPACT_ATOMS: atom_id res chain seq x y z
N MET A 1 -44.87 -52.91 -5.00
CA MET A 1 -43.92 -51.89 -5.51
C MET A 1 -44.47 -50.46 -5.44
N ASP A 2 -45.79 -50.24 -5.26
CA ASP A 2 -46.43 -48.91 -5.32
C ASP A 2 -46.11 -47.95 -4.16
N THR A 3 -45.81 -48.45 -2.97
CA THR A 3 -45.51 -47.60 -1.80
C THR A 3 -44.22 -46.80 -1.94
N SER A 4 -43.24 -47.29 -2.72
CA SER A 4 -41.96 -46.63 -2.96
C SER A 4 -42.08 -45.42 -3.89
N LEU A 5 -42.94 -45.51 -4.92
CA LEU A 5 -43.20 -44.42 -5.87
C LEU A 5 -44.06 -43.33 -5.22
N ALA A 6 -45.05 -43.69 -4.42
CA ALA A 6 -45.87 -42.74 -3.68
C ALA A 6 -45.02 -41.88 -2.72
N HIS A 7 -44.08 -42.51 -2.00
CA HIS A 7 -43.20 -41.80 -1.07
C HIS A 7 -42.20 -40.87 -1.79
N LYS A 8 -41.64 -41.31 -2.92
CA LYS A 8 -40.77 -40.46 -3.77
C LYS A 8 -41.53 -39.26 -4.35
N ASN A 9 -42.76 -39.46 -4.82
CA ASN A 9 -43.61 -38.38 -5.31
C ASN A 9 -44.00 -37.39 -4.21
N ALA A 10 -44.29 -37.86 -3.00
CA ALA A 10 -44.55 -36.99 -1.87
C ALA A 10 -43.32 -36.13 -1.52
N ARG A 11 -42.12 -36.73 -1.54
CA ARG A 11 -40.86 -36.01 -1.28
C ARG A 11 -40.54 -34.97 -2.37
N LEU A 12 -40.79 -35.28 -3.65
CA LEU A 12 -40.62 -34.33 -4.75
C LEU A 12 -41.61 -33.17 -4.66
N ARG A 13 -42.87 -33.43 -4.32
CA ARG A 13 -43.87 -32.39 -4.09
C ARG A 13 -43.49 -31.48 -2.92
N ALA A 14 -43.00 -32.05 -1.82
CA ALA A 14 -42.50 -31.27 -0.69
C ALA A 14 -41.31 -30.38 -1.08
N LEU A 15 -40.35 -30.91 -1.85
CA LEU A 15 -39.19 -30.14 -2.33
C LEU A 15 -39.59 -28.99 -3.26
N LEU A 16 -40.53 -29.25 -4.19
CA LEU A 16 -41.07 -28.22 -5.08
C LEU A 16 -41.80 -27.13 -4.30
N GLN A 17 -42.55 -27.50 -3.27
CA GLN A 17 -43.21 -26.53 -2.39
C GLN A 17 -42.19 -25.63 -1.68
N THR A 18 -41.14 -26.22 -1.10
CA THR A 18 -40.06 -25.46 -0.45
C THR A 18 -39.32 -24.54 -1.43
N GLN A 19 -39.09 -24.98 -2.68
CA GLN A 19 -38.50 -24.13 -3.72
C GLN A 19 -39.42 -22.95 -4.09
N GLN A 20 -40.73 -23.20 -4.23
CA GLN A 20 -41.70 -22.14 -4.53
C GLN A 20 -41.78 -21.12 -3.40
N ASP A 21 -41.74 -21.56 -2.15
CA ASP A 21 -41.75 -20.66 -0.99
C ASP A 21 -40.46 -19.83 -0.91
N THR A 22 -39.30 -20.43 -1.22
CA THR A 22 -38.01 -19.71 -1.30
C THR A 22 -38.00 -18.65 -2.40
N ILE A 23 -38.54 -18.98 -3.59
CA ILE A 23 -38.65 -18.02 -4.70
C ILE A 23 -39.56 -16.85 -4.33
N ARG A 24 -40.68 -17.10 -3.63
CA ARG A 24 -41.58 -16.06 -3.14
C ARG A 24 -40.88 -15.13 -2.13
N GLN A 25 -40.16 -15.69 -1.16
CA GLN A 25 -39.38 -14.91 -0.19
C GLN A 25 -38.32 -14.05 -0.88
N MET A 26 -37.62 -14.60 -1.87
CA MET A 26 -36.59 -13.86 -2.61
C MET A 26 -37.20 -12.76 -3.49
N ALA A 27 -38.39 -12.96 -4.04
CA ALA A 27 -39.12 -11.95 -4.79
C ALA A 27 -39.57 -10.77 -3.89
N GLU A 28 -40.08 -11.06 -2.68
CA GLU A 28 -40.39 -10.01 -1.70
C GLU A 28 -39.14 -9.24 -1.26
N TYR A 29 -38.05 -9.96 -0.99
CA TYR A 29 -36.78 -9.34 -0.61
C TYR A 29 -36.25 -8.40 -1.70
N ASN A 30 -36.27 -8.85 -2.96
CA ASN A 30 -35.86 -8.04 -4.11
C ASN A 30 -36.75 -6.81 -4.29
N ARG A 31 -38.06 -6.94 -4.05
CA ARG A 31 -38.99 -5.80 -4.08
C ARG A 31 -38.66 -4.77 -3.01
N LEU A 32 -38.41 -5.19 -1.76
CA LEU A 32 -38.03 -4.31 -0.66
C LEU A 32 -36.69 -3.63 -0.92
N LEU A 33 -35.71 -4.36 -1.44
CA LEU A 33 -34.41 -3.81 -1.78
C LEU A 33 -34.52 -2.77 -2.89
N SER A 34 -35.33 -3.04 -3.91
CA SER A 34 -35.56 -2.11 -5.03
C SER A 34 -36.23 -0.81 -4.56
N GLN A 35 -37.19 -0.89 -3.63
CA GLN A 35 -37.81 0.27 -3.00
C GLN A 35 -36.78 1.09 -2.20
N ARG A 36 -35.89 0.43 -1.45
CA ARG A 36 -34.84 1.09 -0.67
C ARG A 36 -33.82 1.79 -1.57
N VAL A 37 -33.42 1.15 -2.67
CA VAL A 37 -32.53 1.74 -3.69
C VAL A 37 -33.17 2.97 -4.33
N ALA A 38 -34.46 2.91 -4.68
CA ALA A 38 -35.18 4.06 -5.24
C ALA A 38 -35.26 5.23 -4.24
N ALA A 39 -35.51 4.95 -2.96
CA ALA A 39 -35.53 5.95 -1.90
C ALA A 39 -34.15 6.63 -1.74
N TYR A 40 -33.07 5.85 -1.71
CA TYR A 40 -31.71 6.41 -1.65
C TYR A 40 -31.34 7.20 -2.90
N ALA A 41 -31.76 6.76 -4.09
CA ALA A 41 -31.51 7.51 -5.32
C ALA A 41 -32.20 8.88 -5.31
N SER A 42 -33.44 8.95 -4.83
CA SER A 42 -34.17 10.21 -4.65
C SER A 42 -33.46 11.13 -3.66
N GLU A 43 -33.01 10.59 -2.53
CA GLU A 43 -32.32 11.37 -1.50
C GLU A 43 -30.96 11.89 -1.98
N ILE A 44 -30.19 11.08 -2.71
CA ILE A 44 -28.94 11.50 -3.35
C ILE A 44 -29.20 12.66 -4.33
N ASN A 45 -30.26 12.59 -5.13
CA ASN A 45 -30.60 13.65 -6.07
C ASN A 45 -31.01 14.94 -5.35
N ARG A 46 -31.78 14.85 -4.26
CA ARG A 46 -32.14 15.98 -3.40
C ARG A 46 -30.89 16.64 -2.80
N LEU A 47 -29.98 15.85 -2.24
CA LEU A 47 -28.74 16.33 -1.64
C LEU A 47 -27.81 16.96 -2.70
N LYS A 48 -27.68 16.36 -3.89
CA LYS A 48 -26.92 16.94 -5.01
C LYS A 48 -27.48 18.30 -5.45
N ALA A 49 -28.81 18.42 -5.52
CA ALA A 49 -29.47 19.69 -5.85
C ALA A 49 -29.19 20.76 -4.77
N LEU A 50 -29.22 20.39 -3.49
CA LEU A 50 -28.88 21.30 -2.39
C LEU A 50 -27.42 21.76 -2.41
N VAL A 51 -26.49 20.84 -2.65
CA VAL A 51 -25.06 21.15 -2.81
C VAL A 51 -24.84 22.10 -3.99
N THR A 52 -25.48 21.84 -5.13
CA THR A 52 -25.39 22.72 -6.30
C THR A 52 -25.94 24.12 -6.00
N LYS A 53 -27.05 24.21 -5.26
CA LYS A 53 -27.62 25.50 -4.81
C LYS A 53 -26.67 26.23 -3.87
N GLN A 54 -26.07 25.55 -2.90
CA GLN A 54 -25.08 26.13 -1.98
C GLN A 54 -23.82 26.59 -2.72
N GLN A 55 -23.31 25.80 -3.67
CA GLN A 55 -22.18 26.18 -4.51
C GLN A 55 -22.50 27.41 -5.37
N ARG A 56 -23.71 27.52 -5.96
CA ARG A 56 -24.12 28.72 -6.69
C ARG A 56 -24.26 29.95 -5.78
N MET A 57 -24.72 29.78 -4.55
CA MET A 57 -24.80 30.89 -3.57
C MET A 57 -23.40 31.33 -3.07
N GLN A 58 -22.42 30.41 -3.02
CA GLN A 58 -21.08 30.69 -2.50
C GLN A 58 -20.04 31.08 -3.58
N PHE A 59 -20.22 30.60 -4.81
CA PHE A 59 -19.28 30.77 -5.93
C PHE A 59 -19.93 31.41 -7.18
N GLY A 60 -21.21 31.79 -7.10
CA GLY A 60 -21.86 32.59 -8.14
C GLY A 60 -21.21 33.96 -8.29
N LYS A 61 -21.43 34.61 -9.44
CA LYS A 61 -20.91 35.96 -9.73
C LYS A 61 -21.65 37.03 -8.91
N SER A 62 -21.44 37.07 -7.60
CA SER A 62 -21.62 38.29 -6.81
C SER A 62 -21.03 38.14 -5.41
N SER A 63 -20.38 39.21 -4.97
CA SER A 63 -19.82 39.46 -3.65
C SER A 63 -18.42 38.91 -3.36
N GLU A 64 -17.45 39.83 -3.42
CA GLU A 64 -16.11 39.68 -2.89
C GLU A 64 -16.14 39.42 -1.36
N LYS A 65 -15.69 38.22 -0.96
CA LYS A 65 -15.48 37.68 0.41
C LYS A 65 -16.70 36.99 1.05
N PRO A 66 -16.52 35.82 1.74
CA PRO A 66 -15.28 35.32 2.37
C PRO A 66 -14.89 33.88 1.92
N ARG A 67 -13.80 33.74 1.15
CA ARG A 67 -13.30 32.43 0.66
C ARG A 67 -12.78 31.48 1.77
N ALA A 68 -12.26 32.02 2.88
CA ALA A 68 -11.55 31.23 3.89
C ALA A 68 -12.44 30.37 4.81
N LYS A 69 -13.66 30.82 5.14
CA LYS A 69 -14.61 30.02 5.94
C LYS A 69 -15.18 28.86 5.11
N THR A 70 -15.31 29.09 3.80
CA THR A 70 -15.86 28.15 2.84
C THR A 70 -14.86 27.06 2.45
N GLU A 71 -13.58 27.39 2.26
CA GLU A 71 -12.51 26.40 2.05
C GLU A 71 -12.42 25.42 3.23
N ARG A 72 -12.61 25.90 4.47
CA ARG A 72 -12.67 25.04 5.66
C ARG A 72 -13.86 24.08 5.64
N GLN A 73 -15.05 24.54 5.25
CA GLN A 73 -16.23 23.68 5.17
C GLN A 73 -16.10 22.62 4.06
N ILE A 74 -15.46 22.96 2.95
CA ILE A 74 -15.17 22.01 1.87
C ILE A 74 -14.18 20.95 2.33
N GLN A 75 -13.15 21.35 3.07
CA GLN A 75 -12.14 20.42 3.57
C GLN A 75 -12.74 19.47 4.63
N GLU A 76 -13.57 19.98 5.54
CA GLU A 76 -14.31 19.15 6.50
C GLU A 76 -15.27 18.16 5.81
N ALA A 77 -15.96 18.60 4.75
CA ALA A 77 -16.84 17.71 3.98
C ALA A 77 -16.06 16.64 3.20
N GLN A 78 -14.88 16.98 2.65
CA GLN A 78 -14.02 16.03 1.96
C GLN A 78 -13.44 14.97 2.92
N GLU A 79 -13.02 15.38 4.12
CA GLU A 79 -12.56 14.45 5.17
C GLU A 79 -13.69 13.50 5.61
N ARG A 80 -14.92 14.02 5.75
CA ARG A 80 -16.09 13.19 6.09
C ARG A 80 -16.42 12.18 4.99
N ILE A 81 -16.33 12.57 3.71
CA ILE A 81 -16.55 11.68 2.57
C ILE A 81 -15.50 10.57 2.52
N SER A 82 -14.22 10.91 2.73
CA SER A 82 -13.16 9.88 2.78
C SER A 82 -13.35 8.91 3.94
N ALA A 83 -13.77 9.38 5.12
CA ALA A 83 -14.08 8.49 6.25
C ALA A 83 -15.25 7.55 5.95
N LEU A 84 -16.33 8.05 5.33
CA LEU A 84 -17.48 7.21 4.93
C LEU A 84 -17.10 6.21 3.82
N GLN A 85 -16.18 6.58 2.92
CA GLN A 85 -15.67 5.67 1.89
C GLN A 85 -14.77 4.56 2.48
N GLU A 86 -14.01 4.85 3.54
CA GLU A 86 -13.25 3.86 4.31
C GLU A 86 -14.19 2.92 5.08
N GLU A 87 -15.25 3.42 5.73
CA GLU A 87 -16.30 2.60 6.36
C GLU A 87 -17.05 1.70 5.35
N MET A 88 -17.30 2.19 4.13
CA MET A 88 -17.90 1.40 3.04
C MET A 88 -16.93 0.35 2.46
N ALA A 89 -15.62 0.57 2.55
CA ALA A 89 -14.61 -0.41 2.16
C ALA A 89 -14.39 -1.48 3.24
N GLU A 90 -14.69 -1.15 4.51
CA GLU A 90 -14.66 -2.05 5.67
C GLU A 90 -15.96 -2.82 5.90
N THR A 91 -16.98 -2.64 5.06
CA THR A 91 -18.14 -3.53 4.99
C THR A 91 -17.95 -4.51 3.83
N PRO A 92 -17.42 -5.73 4.06
CA PRO A 92 -17.57 -6.81 3.10
C PRO A 92 -19.06 -7.03 2.90
N GLY A 93 -19.50 -7.15 1.64
CA GLY A 93 -20.80 -7.74 1.36
C GLY A 93 -20.87 -9.12 2.01
N GLU A 94 -21.59 -9.22 3.12
CA GLU A 94 -21.92 -10.47 3.79
C GLU A 94 -22.87 -11.27 2.89
N GLN A 95 -22.29 -12.00 1.94
CA GLN A 95 -22.88 -13.24 1.50
C GLN A 95 -22.54 -14.29 2.54
N TYR A 96 -23.54 -14.61 3.35
CA TYR A 96 -23.50 -15.61 4.41
C TYR A 96 -23.10 -16.98 3.84
N ALA A 97 -21.85 -17.38 4.06
CA ALA A 97 -21.40 -18.76 3.94
C ALA A 97 -20.93 -19.21 5.34
N PRO A 98 -21.33 -20.39 5.82
CA PRO A 98 -21.14 -20.78 7.20
C PRO A 98 -19.66 -20.91 7.56
N ALA A 99 -19.33 -20.40 8.75
CA ALA A 99 -17.99 -20.28 9.30
C ALA A 99 -17.23 -21.62 9.32
N GLN A 100 -16.09 -21.65 8.63
CA GLN A 100 -15.02 -22.59 8.96
C GLN A 100 -14.05 -21.93 9.96
N PRO A 101 -13.55 -22.68 10.95
CA PRO A 101 -12.66 -22.15 11.97
C PRO A 101 -11.41 -21.55 11.33
N SER A 102 -11.00 -20.37 11.82
CA SER A 102 -9.89 -19.61 11.26
C SER A 102 -8.62 -20.45 11.22
N ALA A 103 -8.14 -20.74 10.01
CA ALA A 103 -6.77 -21.18 9.84
C ALA A 103 -5.84 -20.10 10.43
N LEU A 104 -4.91 -20.54 11.28
CA LEU A 104 -3.77 -19.77 11.76
C LEU A 104 -3.27 -18.85 10.65
N ARG A 105 -3.17 -17.54 10.93
CA ARG A 105 -2.73 -16.49 10.00
C ARG A 105 -1.54 -16.97 9.19
N GLN A 106 -1.79 -17.48 7.99
CA GLN A 106 -0.75 -17.71 7.01
C GLN A 106 -0.22 -16.32 6.67
N SER A 107 1.07 -16.09 6.89
CA SER A 107 1.73 -14.85 6.52
C SER A 107 1.31 -14.51 5.09
N SER A 108 0.66 -13.37 4.90
CA SER A 108 0.38 -12.83 3.56
C SER A 108 1.69 -12.86 2.79
N SER A 109 1.79 -13.80 1.84
CA SER A 109 2.93 -13.87 0.95
C SER A 109 2.98 -12.54 0.20
N ARG A 110 4.16 -11.92 0.20
CA ARG A 110 4.36 -10.67 -0.54
C ARG A 110 4.00 -10.94 -1.99
N LYS A 111 3.22 -10.04 -2.60
CA LYS A 111 2.97 -10.10 -4.05
C LYS A 111 4.32 -10.11 -4.77
N PRO A 112 4.53 -11.04 -5.73
CA PRO A 112 5.76 -11.06 -6.52
C PRO A 112 5.91 -9.78 -7.31
N LEU A 113 7.15 -9.42 -7.65
CA LEU A 113 7.41 -8.27 -8.52
C LEU A 113 6.88 -8.56 -9.94
N PRO A 114 6.44 -7.53 -10.70
CA PRO A 114 5.85 -7.75 -12.01
C PRO A 114 6.80 -8.52 -12.95
N ALA A 115 6.28 -9.56 -13.60
CA ALA A 115 7.05 -10.38 -14.54
C ALA A 115 7.49 -9.60 -15.79
N SER A 116 6.77 -8.53 -16.14
CA SER A 116 7.07 -7.65 -17.28
C SER A 116 8.31 -6.79 -17.11
N LEU A 117 8.84 -6.62 -15.90
CA LEU A 117 10.03 -5.82 -15.67
C LEU A 117 11.30 -6.57 -16.10
N PRO A 118 12.28 -5.86 -16.71
CA PRO A 118 13.56 -6.46 -17.08
C PRO A 118 14.30 -6.95 -15.83
N ARG A 119 14.87 -8.16 -15.91
CA ARG A 119 15.64 -8.79 -14.83
C ARG A 119 17.13 -8.75 -15.15
N GLU A 120 17.93 -8.29 -14.18
CA GLU A 120 19.38 -8.41 -14.19
C GLU A 120 19.77 -9.46 -13.15
N THR A 121 20.23 -10.62 -13.63
CA THR A 121 20.66 -11.72 -12.77
C THR A 121 22.12 -11.52 -12.33
N ARG A 122 22.35 -11.57 -11.02
CA ARG A 122 23.67 -11.53 -10.38
C ARG A 122 23.88 -12.82 -9.61
N VAL A 123 24.87 -13.61 -10.01
CA VAL A 123 25.22 -14.85 -9.32
C VAL A 123 26.36 -14.56 -8.36
N ILE A 124 26.14 -14.82 -7.06
CA ILE A 124 27.15 -14.70 -6.02
C ILE A 124 27.49 -16.11 -5.56
N ARG A 125 28.66 -16.58 -5.98
CA ARG A 125 29.18 -17.89 -5.60
C ARG A 125 29.87 -17.80 -4.23
N PRO A 126 29.87 -18.89 -3.43
CA PRO A 126 30.71 -18.97 -2.25
C PRO A 126 32.19 -18.79 -2.60
N GLU A 127 32.97 -18.30 -1.64
CA GLU A 127 34.42 -18.12 -1.81
C GLU A 127 35.16 -19.46 -1.70
N GLU A 128 34.57 -20.43 -1.01
CA GLU A 128 35.15 -21.73 -0.78
C GLU A 128 35.01 -22.63 -2.01
N GLU A 129 36.16 -23.04 -2.57
CA GLU A 129 36.22 -24.00 -3.68
C GLU A 129 36.11 -25.46 -3.21
N CYS A 130 36.38 -25.72 -1.92
CA CYS A 130 36.31 -27.04 -1.30
C CYS A 130 35.61 -26.98 0.07
N CYS A 131 35.17 -28.13 0.58
CA CYS A 131 34.46 -28.17 1.85
C CYS A 131 35.34 -27.69 3.01
N PRO A 132 34.92 -26.66 3.77
CA PRO A 132 35.70 -26.12 4.89
C PRO A 132 35.83 -27.12 6.05
N ALA A 133 34.96 -28.13 6.14
CA ALA A 133 34.98 -29.13 7.21
C ALA A 133 35.90 -30.34 6.91
N CYS A 134 36.01 -30.77 5.65
CA CYS A 134 36.71 -32.02 5.32
C CYS A 134 37.55 -32.00 4.02
N GLY A 135 37.61 -30.85 3.33
CA GLY A 135 38.33 -30.70 2.05
C GLY A 135 37.71 -31.45 0.86
N GLY A 136 36.51 -32.02 1.01
CA GLY A 136 35.80 -32.72 -0.07
C GLY A 136 35.28 -31.79 -1.17
N GLU A 137 35.00 -32.37 -2.33
CA GLU A 137 34.40 -31.66 -3.48
C GLU A 137 32.99 -31.15 -3.15
N LEU A 138 32.67 -29.96 -3.66
CA LEU A 138 31.40 -29.28 -3.49
C LEU A 138 30.56 -29.42 -4.78
N ARG A 139 29.27 -29.78 -4.65
CA ARG A 139 28.31 -29.83 -5.76
C ARG A 139 27.13 -28.92 -5.51
N ILE A 140 26.55 -28.39 -6.59
CA ILE A 140 25.36 -27.54 -6.52
C ILE A 140 24.17 -28.38 -6.02
N LEU A 141 23.62 -27.99 -4.87
CA LEU A 141 22.41 -28.54 -4.28
C LEU A 141 21.16 -27.77 -4.74
N GLY A 142 21.26 -26.45 -4.82
CA GLY A 142 20.14 -25.58 -5.18
C GLY A 142 20.57 -24.12 -5.32
N ASN A 143 19.61 -23.24 -5.60
CA ASN A 143 19.86 -21.80 -5.72
C ASN A 143 18.86 -21.03 -4.85
N TYR A 144 19.38 -20.18 -3.97
CA TYR A 144 18.54 -19.20 -3.28
C TYR A 144 18.43 -17.95 -4.14
N VAL A 145 17.21 -17.54 -4.44
CA VAL A 145 16.93 -16.37 -5.29
C VAL A 145 16.29 -15.27 -4.47
N SER A 146 16.82 -14.05 -4.55
CA SER A 146 16.19 -12.87 -3.97
C SER A 146 16.06 -11.76 -5.02
N GLU A 147 14.87 -11.19 -5.12
CA GLU A 147 14.59 -10.09 -6.04
C GLU A 147 14.60 -8.73 -5.31
N GLN A 148 15.15 -7.71 -5.98
CA GLN A 148 15.08 -6.32 -5.57
C GLN A 148 14.58 -5.44 -6.71
N LEU A 149 13.65 -4.54 -6.41
CA LEU A 149 13.15 -3.54 -7.34
C LEU A 149 14.07 -2.32 -7.35
N GLU A 150 14.67 -2.03 -8.50
CA GLU A 150 15.62 -0.94 -8.70
C GLU A 150 15.09 0.04 -9.75
N LEU A 151 15.53 1.29 -9.67
CA LEU A 151 15.21 2.33 -10.66
C LEU A 151 16.50 2.90 -11.25
N ILE A 152 16.71 2.72 -12.55
CA ILE A 152 17.86 3.25 -13.28
C ILE A 152 17.37 4.16 -14.40
N SER A 153 17.86 5.41 -14.43
CA SER A 153 17.56 6.36 -15.51
C SER A 153 16.07 6.48 -15.83
N SER A 154 15.21 6.41 -14.81
CA SER A 154 13.73 6.44 -14.88
C SER A 154 13.03 5.15 -15.34
N ALA A 155 13.75 4.05 -15.55
CA ALA A 155 13.20 2.74 -15.86
C ALA A 155 13.31 1.80 -14.65
N PHE A 156 12.22 1.08 -14.37
CA PHE A 156 12.23 0.03 -13.36
C PHE A 156 12.90 -1.23 -13.88
N LYS A 157 13.70 -1.86 -13.03
CA LYS A 157 14.27 -3.18 -13.27
C LYS A 157 14.22 -4.00 -11.99
N VAL A 158 14.33 -5.32 -12.14
CA VAL A 158 14.48 -6.24 -11.02
C VAL A 158 15.92 -6.74 -11.00
N ILE A 159 16.63 -6.53 -9.91
CA ILE A 159 17.92 -7.17 -9.67
C ILE A 159 17.63 -8.51 -9.00
N GLU A 160 17.91 -9.59 -9.69
CA GLU A 160 17.76 -10.95 -9.19
C GLU A 160 19.12 -11.43 -8.69
N THR A 161 19.26 -11.63 -7.39
CA THR A 161 20.49 -12.18 -6.80
C THR A 161 20.31 -13.67 -6.59
N GLN A 162 21.11 -14.47 -7.29
CA GLN A 162 21.17 -15.92 -7.15
C GLN A 162 22.39 -16.30 -6.31
N ARG A 163 22.17 -17.07 -5.25
CA ARG A 163 23.22 -17.60 -4.38
C ARG A 163 23.18 -19.12 -4.43
N PRO A 164 24.05 -19.76 -5.22
CA PRO A 164 24.15 -21.21 -5.26
C PRO A 164 24.48 -21.76 -3.88
N GLN A 165 23.71 -22.77 -3.49
CA GLN A 165 23.93 -23.57 -2.31
C GLN A 165 24.71 -24.80 -2.75
N LEU A 166 25.92 -24.95 -2.23
CA LEU A 166 26.78 -26.08 -2.51
C LEU A 166 26.74 -27.06 -1.33
N ALA A 167 26.76 -28.35 -1.60
CA ALA A 167 26.85 -29.39 -0.59
C ALA A 167 28.10 -30.26 -0.82
N CYS A 168 28.79 -30.60 0.25
CA CYS A 168 29.94 -31.49 0.21
C CYS A 168 29.52 -32.94 -0.06
N CYS A 169 30.16 -33.60 -1.02
CA CYS A 169 29.87 -35.00 -1.34
C CYS A 169 30.32 -36.03 -0.29
N ARG A 170 31.06 -35.62 0.75
CA ARG A 170 31.61 -36.53 1.78
C ARG A 170 30.91 -36.43 3.13
N CYS A 171 30.51 -35.22 3.53
CA CYS A 171 30.03 -34.94 4.90
C CYS A 171 28.76 -34.10 4.92
N ASP A 172 28.13 -33.87 3.77
CA ASP A 172 26.89 -33.09 3.60
C ASP A 172 26.93 -31.65 4.15
N HIS A 173 28.13 -31.12 4.42
CA HIS A 173 28.30 -29.73 4.83
C HIS A 173 27.88 -28.79 3.70
N ILE A 174 27.06 -27.79 4.04
CA ILE A 174 26.46 -26.85 3.09
C ILE A 174 27.24 -25.53 3.13
N VAL A 175 27.68 -25.09 1.96
CA VAL A 175 28.36 -23.82 1.76
C VAL A 175 27.48 -22.93 0.89
N GLN A 176 27.31 -21.67 1.29
CA GLN A 176 26.54 -20.68 0.54
C GLN A 176 27.14 -19.29 0.77
N ALA A 177 27.19 -18.48 -0.28
CA ALA A 177 27.59 -17.09 -0.16
C ALA A 177 26.66 -16.31 0.81
N PRO A 178 27.19 -15.40 1.64
CA PRO A 178 26.38 -14.58 2.53
C PRO A 178 25.37 -13.71 1.76
N GLU A 179 24.29 -13.30 2.43
CA GLU A 179 23.30 -12.43 1.79
C GLU A 179 23.90 -11.02 1.62
N PRO A 180 23.83 -10.41 0.43
CA PRO A 180 24.30 -9.04 0.25
C PRO A 180 23.59 -8.07 1.19
N SER A 181 24.34 -7.10 1.69
CA SER A 181 23.78 -6.02 2.49
C SER A 181 22.71 -5.26 1.70
N LYS A 182 21.51 -5.14 2.28
CA LYS A 182 20.41 -4.34 1.73
C LYS A 182 20.33 -3.01 2.46
N SER A 183 19.99 -1.93 1.75
CA SER A 183 19.82 -0.61 2.36
C SER A 183 18.80 -0.63 3.50
N ILE A 184 17.67 -1.29 3.30
CA ILE A 184 16.64 -1.49 4.33
C ILE A 184 16.46 -2.99 4.55
N ALA A 185 16.66 -3.45 5.79
CA ALA A 185 16.52 -4.85 6.17
C ALA A 185 15.15 -5.42 5.78
N ARG A 186 15.16 -6.63 5.19
CA ARG A 186 13.97 -7.35 4.70
C ARG A 186 13.15 -6.62 3.63
N SER A 187 13.64 -5.50 3.10
CA SER A 187 12.97 -4.78 2.01
C SER A 187 13.41 -5.30 0.64
N TYR A 188 12.52 -5.19 -0.33
CA TYR A 188 12.83 -5.46 -1.74
C TYR A 188 13.21 -4.18 -2.49
N ALA A 189 13.18 -2.99 -1.87
CA ALA A 189 13.61 -1.77 -2.54
C ALA A 189 15.13 -1.73 -2.70
N GLY A 190 15.59 -1.47 -3.92
CA GLY A 190 16.97 -1.14 -4.24
C GLY A 190 17.34 0.29 -3.83
N ALA A 191 18.64 0.55 -3.76
CA ALA A 191 19.17 1.83 -3.28
C ALA A 191 18.83 3.00 -4.20
N GLY A 192 18.87 2.79 -5.53
CA GLY A 192 18.53 3.81 -6.52
C GLY A 192 17.05 4.18 -6.49
N LEU A 193 16.16 3.21 -6.30
CA LEU A 193 14.73 3.48 -6.07
C LEU A 193 14.51 4.32 -4.80
N LEU A 194 15.15 3.94 -3.69
CA LEU A 194 15.03 4.68 -2.42
C LEU A 194 15.53 6.12 -2.57
N ALA A 195 16.71 6.30 -3.16
CA ALA A 195 17.27 7.61 -3.46
C ALA A 195 16.33 8.44 -4.35
N HIS A 196 15.77 7.84 -5.40
CA HIS A 196 14.83 8.53 -6.28
C HIS A 196 13.57 9.01 -5.54
N ILE A 197 12.98 8.15 -4.69
CA ILE A 197 11.76 8.49 -3.93
C ILE A 197 12.00 9.71 -3.02
N VAL A 198 13.11 9.71 -2.27
CA VAL A 198 13.41 10.81 -1.34
C VAL A 198 13.80 12.09 -2.07
N THR A 199 14.60 12.01 -3.13
CA THR A 199 14.97 13.17 -3.95
C THR A 199 13.73 13.77 -4.60
N ARG A 200 12.89 12.96 -5.24
CA ARG A 200 11.62 13.42 -5.81
C ARG A 200 10.73 14.10 -4.77
N LYS A 201 10.66 13.54 -3.56
CA LYS A 201 9.80 14.09 -2.51
C LYS A 201 10.31 15.45 -2.00
N TYR A 202 11.59 15.53 -1.67
CA TYR A 202 12.13 16.64 -0.90
C TYR A 202 12.81 17.70 -1.77
N ALA A 203 13.53 17.29 -2.82
CA ALA A 203 14.18 18.22 -3.75
C ALA A 203 13.23 18.69 -4.85
N ASP A 204 12.45 17.76 -5.44
CA ASP A 204 11.56 18.10 -6.57
C ASP A 204 10.11 18.40 -6.14
N HIS A 205 9.84 18.45 -4.84
CA HIS A 205 8.52 18.71 -4.27
C HIS A 205 7.39 17.80 -4.82
N LEU A 206 7.71 16.55 -5.17
CA LEU A 206 6.77 15.59 -5.73
C LEU A 206 6.14 14.71 -4.62
N PRO A 207 4.87 14.92 -4.24
CA PRO A 207 4.27 14.21 -3.11
C PRO A 207 4.18 12.70 -3.37
N LEU A 208 4.25 11.89 -2.30
CA LEU A 208 4.29 10.43 -2.40
C LEU A 208 3.07 9.82 -3.11
N TYR A 209 1.89 10.43 -3.01
CA TYR A 209 0.71 9.96 -3.74
C TYR A 209 0.90 10.10 -5.25
N ARG A 210 1.48 11.22 -5.71
CA ARG A 210 1.73 11.47 -7.13
C ARG A 210 2.85 10.55 -7.64
N GLN A 211 3.87 10.29 -6.83
CA GLN A 211 4.89 9.29 -7.15
C GLN A 211 4.27 7.89 -7.33
N SER A 212 3.40 7.46 -6.40
CA SER A 212 2.68 6.18 -6.48
C SER A 212 1.88 6.04 -7.80
N GLU A 213 1.19 7.10 -8.23
CA GLU A 213 0.49 7.14 -9.52
C GLU A 213 1.42 7.08 -10.73
N ILE A 214 2.58 7.77 -10.68
CA ILE A 214 3.60 7.71 -11.72
C ILE A 214 4.13 6.28 -11.86
N TYR A 215 4.49 5.63 -10.76
CA TYR A 215 4.99 4.25 -10.77
C TYR A 215 3.93 3.27 -11.27
N ARG A 216 2.66 3.48 -10.91
CA ARG A 216 1.54 2.67 -11.44
C ARG A 216 1.44 2.75 -12.96
N ARG A 217 1.63 3.94 -13.55
CA ARG A 217 1.67 4.12 -15.02
C ARG A 217 2.85 3.40 -15.67
N GLN A 218 3.92 3.13 -14.92
CA GLN A 218 5.07 2.33 -15.35
C GLN A 218 4.91 0.83 -15.03
N GLY A 219 3.72 0.38 -14.62
CA GLY A 219 3.43 -1.02 -14.31
C GLY A 219 3.86 -1.47 -12.92
N VAL A 220 4.25 -0.55 -12.02
CA VAL A 220 4.73 -0.86 -10.66
C VAL A 220 3.77 -0.30 -9.61
N GLU A 221 3.09 -1.19 -8.89
CA GLU A 221 2.15 -0.80 -7.86
C GLU A 221 2.83 -0.65 -6.50
N LEU A 222 3.12 0.59 -6.10
CA LEU A 222 3.66 0.93 -4.78
C LEU A 222 2.66 1.74 -3.99
N SER A 223 2.24 1.24 -2.83
CA SER A 223 1.30 1.96 -1.96
C SER A 223 1.94 3.18 -1.30
N ARG A 224 1.14 4.22 -1.02
CA ARG A 224 1.58 5.42 -0.27
C ARG A 224 2.19 5.06 1.09
N ALA A 225 1.64 4.05 1.76
CA ALA A 225 2.15 3.56 3.04
C ALA A 225 3.55 2.97 2.92
N THR A 226 3.81 2.18 1.86
CA THR A 226 5.14 1.64 1.57
C THR A 226 6.15 2.75 1.32
N LEU A 227 5.80 3.72 0.46
CA LEU A 227 6.67 4.87 0.17
C LEU A 227 6.97 5.70 1.42
N ARG A 228 5.97 5.92 2.29
CA ARG A 228 6.14 6.62 3.57
C ARG A 228 7.11 5.87 4.49
N ARG A 229 6.92 4.55 4.64
CA ARG A 229 7.81 3.71 5.46
C ARG A 229 9.24 3.75 4.94
N TRP A 230 9.44 3.62 3.63
CA TRP A 230 10.77 3.73 3.02
C TRP A 230 11.40 5.09 3.21
N THR A 231 10.63 6.17 3.08
CA THR A 231 11.13 7.52 3.35
C THR A 231 11.63 7.66 4.80
N GLY A 232 10.90 7.11 5.77
CA GLY A 232 11.32 7.11 7.18
C GLY A 232 12.60 6.31 7.40
N ALA A 233 12.68 5.10 6.86
CA ALA A 233 13.88 4.27 6.96
C ALA A 233 15.10 4.92 6.29
N VAL A 234 14.93 5.62 5.16
CA VAL A 234 16.01 6.37 4.54
C VAL A 234 16.44 7.54 5.42
N ALA A 235 15.52 8.23 6.09
CA ALA A 235 15.89 9.27 7.04
C ALA A 235 16.76 8.73 8.19
N GLU A 236 16.42 7.57 8.74
CA GLU A 236 17.24 6.89 9.76
C GLU A 236 18.64 6.53 9.23
N LEU A 237 18.74 6.03 7.99
CA LEU A 237 20.02 5.71 7.35
C LEU A 237 20.91 6.94 7.12
N LEU A 238 20.31 8.12 6.92
CA LEU A 238 21.00 9.38 6.66
C LEU A 238 21.38 10.14 7.95
N GLU A 239 20.97 9.66 9.13
CA GLU A 239 21.25 10.30 10.42
C GLU A 239 22.76 10.57 10.65
N PRO A 240 23.71 9.66 10.33
CA PRO A 240 25.13 9.96 10.49
C PRO A 240 25.60 11.14 9.62
N LEU A 241 25.10 11.24 8.38
CA LEU A 241 25.43 12.35 7.48
C LEU A 241 24.83 13.66 7.99
N TYR A 242 23.59 13.62 8.49
CA TYR A 242 22.98 14.76 9.16
C TYR A 242 23.79 15.22 10.38
N GLY A 243 24.31 14.29 11.18
CA GLY A 243 25.18 14.59 12.32
C GLY A 243 26.42 15.37 11.92
N VAL A 244 27.12 14.94 10.87
CA VAL A 244 28.31 15.64 10.34
C VAL A 244 27.94 17.00 9.75
N LEU A 245 26.85 17.08 8.96
CA LEU A 245 26.37 18.34 8.40
C LEU A 245 26.01 19.35 9.50
N ARG A 246 25.34 18.88 10.55
CA ARG A 246 24.98 19.71 11.71
C ARG A 246 26.23 20.24 12.42
N GLN A 247 27.25 19.40 12.62
CA GLN A 247 28.51 19.85 13.20
C GLN A 247 29.16 20.94 12.34
N TYR A 248 29.22 20.73 11.02
CA TYR A 248 29.77 21.69 10.07
C TYR A 248 29.05 23.04 10.09
N VAL A 249 27.71 23.04 10.02
CA VAL A 249 26.90 24.27 10.06
C VAL A 249 27.11 25.03 11.37
N LEU A 250 27.21 24.32 12.49
CA LEU A 250 27.34 24.90 13.84
C LEU A 250 28.78 25.18 14.30
N MET A 251 29.79 25.04 13.43
CA MET A 251 31.16 25.44 13.76
C MET A 251 31.23 26.94 14.14
N PRO A 252 32.33 27.42 14.78
CA PRO A 252 32.54 28.85 15.02
C PRO A 252 32.57 29.65 13.71
N GLY A 253 31.94 30.82 13.68
CA GLY A 253 31.86 31.69 12.49
C GLY A 253 30.45 32.23 12.26
N LYS A 254 30.16 32.63 11.02
CA LYS A 254 28.85 33.16 10.62
C LYS A 254 27.90 32.01 10.28
N VAL A 255 26.68 32.07 10.81
CA VAL A 255 25.57 31.17 10.46
C VAL A 255 24.40 32.03 10.03
N HIS A 256 23.81 31.69 8.90
CA HIS A 256 22.57 32.26 8.41
C HIS A 256 21.41 31.38 8.84
N ALA A 257 20.36 31.99 9.38
CA ALA A 257 19.15 31.31 9.76
C ALA A 257 17.93 32.00 9.16
N ASP A 258 16.98 31.21 8.69
CA ASP A 258 15.69 31.69 8.20
C ASP A 258 14.57 30.77 8.70
N ASP A 259 13.36 31.31 8.86
CA ASP A 259 12.20 30.55 9.30
C ASP A 259 11.08 30.56 8.28
N ILE A 260 10.57 29.36 7.97
CA ILE A 260 9.45 29.18 7.06
C ILE A 260 8.23 28.79 7.87
N PRO A 261 7.14 29.58 7.89
CA PRO A 261 5.91 29.19 8.56
C PRO A 261 5.25 28.04 7.80
N VAL A 262 4.91 26.97 8.52
CA VAL A 262 4.28 25.76 8.00
C VAL A 262 3.03 25.42 8.81
N LEU A 263 1.96 25.05 8.12
CA LEU A 263 0.74 24.58 8.78
C LEU A 263 0.90 23.11 9.14
N VAL A 264 0.82 22.82 10.44
CA VAL A 264 0.86 21.45 10.98
C VAL A 264 -0.45 21.12 11.66
N ARG A 265 -0.83 19.84 11.65
CA ARG A 265 -2.01 19.38 12.40
C ARG A 265 -1.61 19.17 13.85
N ASP A 266 -2.32 19.80 14.77
CA ASP A 266 -2.07 19.68 16.19
C ASP A 266 -2.49 18.29 16.71
N PRO A 267 -1.58 17.49 17.30
CA PRO A 267 -1.91 16.18 17.83
C PRO A 267 -2.85 16.34 19.03
N GLY A 268 -4.13 16.02 18.83
CA GLY A 268 -5.18 16.09 19.86
C GLY A 268 -6.37 16.94 19.42
N SER A 269 -6.14 18.21 19.05
CA SER A 269 -7.23 19.10 18.66
C SER A 269 -7.68 18.93 17.20
N GLY A 270 -6.83 18.33 16.35
CA GLY A 270 -7.10 18.13 14.92
C GLY A 270 -7.08 19.41 14.08
N LYS A 271 -6.94 20.59 14.73
CA LYS A 271 -6.94 21.90 14.10
C LYS A 271 -5.56 22.21 13.47
N PRO A 272 -5.52 22.97 12.38
CA PRO A 272 -4.26 23.46 11.83
C PRO A 272 -3.67 24.52 12.76
N ARG A 273 -2.40 24.34 13.14
CA ARG A 273 -1.56 25.29 13.88
C ARG A 273 -0.43 25.76 12.98
N SER A 274 -0.10 27.05 13.06
CA SER A 274 1.14 27.55 12.44
C SER A 274 2.34 27.10 13.28
N ALA A 275 3.24 26.34 12.67
CA ALA A 275 4.56 26.01 13.18
C ALA A 275 5.61 26.70 12.30
N ARG A 276 6.88 26.67 12.74
CA ARG A 276 7.98 27.26 12.00
C ARG A 276 9.07 26.22 11.81
N LEU A 277 9.54 26.10 10.58
CA LEU A 277 10.70 25.30 10.24
C LEU A 277 11.90 26.22 10.13
N TRP A 278 12.89 26.01 10.99
CA TRP A 278 14.12 26.79 11.00
C TRP A 278 15.16 26.12 10.11
N VAL A 279 15.69 26.88 9.15
CA VAL A 279 16.77 26.45 8.27
C VAL A 279 18.04 27.15 8.72
N TYR A 280 19.10 26.39 8.93
CA TYR A 280 20.42 26.91 9.26
C TYR A 280 21.38 26.57 8.10
N VAL A 281 22.03 27.59 7.56
CA VAL A 281 23.04 27.45 6.52
C VAL A 281 24.28 28.25 6.91
N ARG A 282 25.43 27.76 6.50
CA ARG A 282 26.72 28.41 6.71
C ARG A 282 27.26 28.85 5.36
#